data_AF-A0A382KNS6-F1
#
_entry.id   AF-A0A382KNS6-F1
#
_cell.length_a   1.000
_cell.length_b   1.000
_cell.length_c   1.000
_cell.angle_alpha   90.00
_cell.angle_beta   90.00
_cell.angle_gamma   90.00
#
_symmetry.space_group_name_H-M   'P 1'
#
loop_
_entity.id
_entity.type
_entity.pdbx_description
1 polymer ?
#
loop_
_entity_poly.entity_id
_entity_poly.type
_entity_poly.pdbx_seq_one_letter_code
_entity_poly.pdbx_strand_id
1 'polypeptide(L)'
;MENNSLEAVRNKLLDLSNRNSLLNYRHPKVGCVRVIDELPDQINDILSNKKSFSFLPVPQPTEKELLENGFIKVDPETGEITYEEDLTPEKWANKLGLITSYDLPVQTGAEVEEKHKDTYLQTLLYAPDLEARLRKIYRKSETAIQESGTNILYLSLGFLEWYESSDSDVKHFAPIFTLPVNLKRNKFGRGNGASGYELTLKDESLLTNITLREKLASFDLNLPEIKDETTPEGYFKKINQTIIRHKPRWRIRRQASLIML
;
A
#
# COMPACT_ATOMS: atom_id res chain seq x y z
N MET A 1 8.46 -1.61 38.38
CA MET A 1 8.23 -3.07 38.30
C MET A 1 6.81 -3.43 37.84
N GLU A 2 5.84 -2.50 37.79
CA GLU A 2 4.46 -2.78 37.32
C GLU A 2 4.27 -2.80 35.78
N ASN A 3 5.12 -2.15 34.99
CA ASN A 3 4.98 -2.18 33.51
C ASN A 3 5.25 -3.56 32.88
N ASN A 4 6.14 -4.37 33.47
CA ASN A 4 6.49 -5.68 32.91
C ASN A 4 5.37 -6.72 33.04
N SER A 5 4.47 -6.60 34.03
CA SER A 5 3.39 -7.58 34.21
C SER A 5 2.24 -7.33 33.21
N LEU A 6 1.93 -6.06 32.92
CA LEU A 6 0.96 -5.66 31.90
C LEU A 6 1.43 -5.98 30.49
N GLU A 7 2.71 -5.73 30.18
CA GLU A 7 3.29 -6.11 28.89
C GLU A 7 3.36 -7.63 28.70
N ALA A 8 3.71 -8.40 29.73
CA ALA A 8 3.70 -9.86 29.66
C ALA A 8 2.29 -10.45 29.48
N VAL A 9 1.26 -9.86 30.11
CA VAL A 9 -0.14 -10.24 29.92
C VAL A 9 -0.64 -9.82 28.53
N ARG A 10 -0.26 -8.63 28.05
CA ARG A 10 -0.57 -8.15 26.69
C ARG A 10 0.06 -9.05 25.63
N ASN A 11 1.31 -9.49 25.83
CA ASN A 11 2.00 -10.39 24.93
C ASN A 11 1.37 -11.79 24.90
N LYS A 12 0.80 -12.28 26.02
CA LYS A 12 0.02 -13.53 26.06
C LYS A 12 -1.31 -13.46 25.31
N LEU A 13 -1.84 -12.26 25.05
CA LEU A 13 -3.10 -12.03 24.32
C LEU A 13 -2.87 -11.75 22.83
N LEU A 14 -1.62 -11.67 22.36
CA LEU A 14 -1.33 -11.45 20.95
C LEU A 14 -1.63 -12.70 20.13
N ASP A 15 -2.51 -12.55 19.13
CA ASP A 15 -2.75 -13.60 18.15
C ASP A 15 -1.55 -13.71 17.19
N LEU A 16 -0.69 -14.69 17.43
CA LEU A 16 0.45 -15.04 16.55
C LEU A 16 0.07 -15.99 15.41
N SER A 17 -1.23 -16.25 15.19
CA SER A 17 -1.69 -17.10 14.11
C SER A 17 -1.62 -16.39 12.75
N ASN A 18 -1.64 -17.19 11.69
CA ASN A 18 -1.66 -16.71 10.30
C ASN A 18 -2.98 -16.02 9.90
N ARG A 19 -3.96 -15.91 10.82
CA ARG A 19 -5.18 -15.13 10.63
C ARG A 19 -4.97 -13.65 10.92
N ASN A 20 -3.93 -13.31 11.68
CA ASN A 20 -3.62 -11.94 12.03
C ASN A 20 -3.04 -11.18 10.83
N SER A 21 -3.70 -10.10 10.42
CA SER A 21 -3.29 -9.22 9.31
C SER A 21 -1.92 -8.56 9.54
N LEU A 22 -1.50 -8.42 10.80
CA LEU A 22 -0.18 -7.91 11.17
C LEU A 22 0.95 -8.93 10.93
N LEU A 23 0.65 -10.22 10.80
CA LEU A 23 1.64 -11.25 10.43
C LEU A 23 1.47 -11.72 9.00
N ASN A 24 0.23 -11.74 8.51
CA ASN A 24 -0.13 -12.32 7.23
C ASN A 24 -1.20 -11.48 6.53
N TYR A 25 -0.81 -10.27 6.14
CA TYR A 25 -1.63 -9.41 5.31
C TYR A 25 -1.88 -10.05 3.95
N ARG A 26 -3.14 -10.39 3.70
CA ARG A 26 -3.61 -10.82 2.37
C ARG A 26 -4.21 -9.60 1.70
N HIS A 27 -3.58 -9.09 0.64
CA HIS A 27 -4.13 -7.98 -0.16
C HIS A 27 -5.51 -8.34 -0.71
N PRO A 28 -6.61 -7.85 -0.10
CA PRO A 28 -7.93 -8.23 -0.55
C PRO A 28 -8.23 -7.55 -1.88
N LYS A 29 -8.91 -8.24 -2.81
CA LYS A 29 -9.36 -7.61 -4.07
C LYS A 29 -10.19 -6.35 -3.83
N VAL A 30 -10.94 -6.32 -2.72
CA VAL A 30 -11.78 -5.19 -2.32
C VAL A 30 -11.49 -4.87 -0.86
N GLY A 31 -11.25 -3.60 -0.53
CA GLY A 31 -10.91 -3.16 0.83
C GLY A 31 -9.42 -2.87 1.04
N CYS A 32 -8.63 -2.82 -0.03
CA CYS A 32 -7.36 -2.12 -0.05
C CYS A 32 -7.22 -1.34 -1.37
N VAL A 33 -6.39 -0.31 -1.35
CA VAL A 33 -5.92 0.39 -2.55
C VAL A 33 -4.40 0.33 -2.55
N ARG A 34 -3.82 -0.15 -3.65
CA ARG A 34 -2.38 -0.32 -3.80
C ARG A 34 -1.87 0.76 -4.75
N VAL A 35 -0.70 1.30 -4.42
CA VAL A 35 -0.04 2.37 -5.16
C VAL A 35 1.08 1.77 -6.03
N ILE A 36 1.35 2.40 -7.15
CA ILE A 36 2.42 2.06 -8.11
C ILE A 36 3.24 3.30 -8.41
N ASP A 37 4.45 3.12 -8.96
CA ASP A 37 5.37 4.17 -9.44
C ASP A 37 5.94 5.14 -8.38
N GLU A 38 5.24 5.39 -7.27
CA GLU A 38 5.67 6.33 -6.22
C GLU A 38 6.92 5.90 -5.43
N LEU A 39 7.53 6.84 -4.72
CA LEU A 39 8.64 6.57 -3.81
C LEU A 39 8.19 6.53 -2.33
N PRO A 40 8.55 5.50 -1.54
CA PRO A 40 8.17 5.44 -0.12
C PRO A 40 8.57 6.67 0.70
N ASP A 41 9.80 7.16 0.54
CA ASP A 41 10.30 8.34 1.26
C ASP A 41 9.56 9.61 0.83
N GLN A 42 9.27 9.79 -0.46
CA GLN A 42 8.44 10.90 -0.96
C GLN A 42 7.06 10.92 -0.30
N ILE A 43 6.38 9.76 -0.25
CA ILE A 43 5.06 9.64 0.36
C ILE A 43 5.13 10.04 1.84
N ASN A 44 6.11 9.51 2.56
CA ASN A 44 6.33 9.83 3.98
C ASN A 44 6.60 11.32 4.18
N ASP A 45 7.47 11.93 3.39
CA ASP A 45 7.87 13.33 3.53
C ASP A 45 6.71 14.28 3.25
N ILE A 46 5.91 14.02 2.20
CA ILE A 46 4.74 14.85 1.88
C ILE A 46 3.70 14.76 2.99
N LEU A 47 3.42 13.56 3.51
CA LEU A 47 2.46 13.35 4.59
C LEU A 47 2.91 13.97 5.92
N SER A 48 4.19 13.82 6.28
CA SER A 48 4.79 14.41 7.49
C SER A 48 4.79 15.94 7.45
N ASN A 49 4.86 16.54 6.26
CA ASN A 49 4.69 17.99 6.04
C ASN A 49 3.22 18.45 6.04
N LYS A 50 2.30 17.63 6.57
CA LYS A 50 0.85 17.91 6.69
C LYS A 50 0.13 18.18 5.37
N LYS A 51 0.70 17.74 4.24
CA LYS A 51 0.02 17.77 2.94
C LYS A 51 -0.91 16.55 2.81
N SER A 52 -1.81 16.61 1.84
CA SER A 52 -2.72 15.52 1.50
C SER A 52 -2.42 14.96 0.11
N PHE A 53 -2.65 13.66 -0.05
CA PHE A 53 -2.59 12.98 -1.34
C PHE A 53 -3.99 12.72 -1.89
N SER A 54 -4.17 12.82 -3.20
CA SER A 54 -5.32 12.27 -3.91
C SER A 54 -4.93 11.03 -4.71
N PHE A 55 -5.85 10.09 -4.90
CA PHE A 55 -5.55 8.89 -5.70
C PHE A 55 -5.82 9.16 -7.18
N LEU A 56 -4.88 8.74 -8.03
CA LEU A 56 -4.98 8.86 -9.48
C LEU A 56 -5.28 7.48 -10.10
N PRO A 57 -6.38 7.32 -10.85
CA PRO A 57 -6.67 6.09 -11.57
C PRO A 57 -5.80 5.97 -12.83
N VAL A 58 -5.81 4.80 -13.44
CA VAL A 58 -5.40 4.64 -14.84
C VAL A 58 -6.47 5.33 -15.72
N PRO A 59 -6.09 6.20 -16.67
CA PRO A 59 -7.03 6.76 -17.64
C PRO A 59 -7.79 5.66 -18.37
N GLN A 60 -9.10 5.82 -18.53
CA GLN A 60 -9.86 4.87 -19.36
C GLN A 60 -9.56 5.12 -20.83
N PRO A 61 -9.26 4.07 -21.62
CA PRO A 61 -9.03 4.24 -23.05
C PRO A 61 -10.32 4.62 -23.76
N THR A 62 -10.20 5.48 -24.76
CA THR A 62 -11.27 5.76 -25.73
C THR A 62 -11.35 4.65 -26.78
N GLU A 63 -12.50 4.50 -27.44
CA GLU A 63 -12.66 3.53 -28.54
C GLU A 63 -11.61 3.71 -29.64
N LYS A 64 -11.29 4.97 -29.96
CA LYS A 64 -10.24 5.30 -30.94
C LYS A 64 -8.87 4.79 -30.50
N GLU A 65 -8.49 5.02 -29.25
CA GLU A 65 -7.21 4.54 -28.70
C GLU A 65 -7.15 3.02 -28.64
N LEU A 66 -8.27 2.36 -28.32
CA LEU A 66 -8.36 0.90 -28.34
C LEU A 66 -8.14 0.34 -29.75
N LEU A 67 -8.74 0.97 -30.76
CA LEU A 67 -8.59 0.58 -32.17
C LEU A 67 -7.14 0.79 -32.64
N GLU A 68 -6.57 1.95 -32.37
CA GLU A 68 -5.18 2.28 -32.74
C GLU A 68 -4.15 1.36 -32.08
N ASN A 69 -4.43 0.90 -30.86
CA ASN A 69 -3.55 0.00 -30.11
C ASN A 69 -3.87 -1.50 -30.31
N GLY A 70 -4.84 -1.82 -31.18
CA GLY A 70 -5.17 -3.20 -31.56
C GLY A 70 -5.92 -4.00 -30.49
N PHE A 71 -6.53 -3.34 -29.51
CA PHE A 71 -7.35 -4.02 -28.49
C PHE A 71 -8.75 -4.38 -29.01
N ILE A 72 -9.25 -3.62 -29.98
CA ILE A 72 -10.54 -3.86 -30.62
C ILE A 72 -10.40 -3.86 -32.14
N LYS A 73 -11.28 -4.62 -32.81
CA LYS A 73 -11.54 -4.50 -34.24
C LYS A 73 -12.99 -4.10 -34.44
N VAL A 74 -13.20 -3.17 -35.37
CA VAL A 74 -14.53 -2.79 -35.83
C VAL A 74 -14.75 -3.47 -37.17
N ASP A 75 -15.79 -4.28 -37.26
CA ASP A 75 -16.22 -4.86 -38.53
C ASP A 75 -16.71 -3.72 -39.45
N PRO A 76 -16.14 -3.54 -40.65
CA PRO A 76 -16.49 -2.45 -41.54
C PRO A 76 -17.89 -2.57 -42.17
N GLU A 77 -18.51 -3.76 -42.18
CA GLU A 77 -19.84 -3.99 -42.75
C GLU A 77 -20.96 -3.92 -41.70
N THR A 78 -20.72 -4.42 -40.48
CA THR A 78 -21.74 -4.47 -39.42
C THR A 78 -21.56 -3.39 -38.35
N GLY A 79 -20.38 -2.79 -38.25
CA GLY A 79 -20.00 -1.89 -37.17
C GLY A 79 -19.82 -2.58 -35.81
N GLU A 80 -19.84 -3.92 -35.77
CA GLU A 80 -19.64 -4.65 -34.52
C GLU A 80 -18.20 -4.50 -34.01
N ILE A 81 -18.08 -4.22 -32.70
CA ILE A 81 -16.80 -4.13 -32.01
C ILE A 81 -16.49 -5.50 -31.40
N THR A 82 -15.36 -6.07 -31.80
CA THR A 82 -14.81 -7.30 -31.22
C THR A 82 -13.55 -6.98 -30.43
N TYR A 83 -13.46 -7.49 -29.20
CA TYR A 83 -12.27 -7.35 -28.36
C TYR A 83 -11.32 -8.52 -28.67
N GLU A 84 -10.11 -8.21 -29.12
CA GLU A 84 -9.11 -9.24 -29.43
C GLU A 84 -8.34 -9.70 -28.19
N GLU A 85 -8.25 -8.82 -27.19
CA GLU A 85 -7.49 -9.07 -25.96
C GLU A 85 -8.24 -8.53 -24.74
N ASP A 86 -8.10 -9.22 -23.60
CA ASP A 86 -8.64 -8.75 -22.32
C ASP A 86 -8.05 -7.38 -21.94
N LEU A 87 -8.89 -6.35 -21.97
CA LEU A 87 -8.53 -5.00 -21.57
C LEU A 87 -8.48 -4.89 -20.04
N THR A 88 -7.28 -5.06 -19.48
CA THR A 88 -7.04 -4.86 -18.05
C THR A 88 -6.40 -3.48 -17.80
N PRO A 89 -6.61 -2.87 -16.61
CA PRO A 89 -5.91 -1.65 -16.24
C PRO A 89 -4.38 -1.77 -16.35
N GLU A 90 -3.84 -2.95 -16.07
CA GLU A 90 -2.41 -3.26 -16.18
C GLU A 90 -1.90 -3.18 -17.61
N LYS A 91 -2.53 -3.89 -18.54
CA LYS A 91 -2.13 -3.86 -19.95
C LYS A 91 -2.24 -2.45 -20.54
N TRP A 92 -3.33 -1.75 -20.21
CA TRP A 92 -3.51 -0.38 -20.68
C TRP A 92 -2.47 0.59 -20.07
N ALA A 93 -2.22 0.49 -18.76
CA ALA A 93 -1.18 1.29 -18.10
C ALA A 93 0.21 1.04 -18.69
N ASN A 94 0.55 -0.21 -19.03
CA ASN A 94 1.80 -0.53 -19.72
C ASN A 94 1.90 0.14 -21.10
N LYS A 95 0.79 0.21 -21.87
CA LYS A 95 0.75 0.93 -23.16
C LYS A 95 0.94 2.43 -23.01
N LEU A 96 0.43 3.01 -21.92
CA LEU A 96 0.66 4.41 -21.55
C LEU A 96 2.08 4.67 -21.00
N GLY A 97 2.92 3.65 -20.87
CA GLY A 97 4.27 3.78 -20.33
C GLY A 97 4.34 3.93 -18.82
N LEU A 98 3.26 3.62 -18.09
CA LEU A 98 3.24 3.65 -16.63
C LEU A 98 3.97 2.44 -16.05
N ILE A 99 4.66 2.62 -14.91
CA ILE A 99 5.25 1.53 -14.15
C ILE A 99 4.13 0.78 -13.43
N THR A 100 3.84 -0.46 -13.85
CA THR A 100 2.73 -1.27 -13.33
C THR A 100 3.10 -2.18 -12.16
N SER A 101 4.38 -2.20 -11.76
CA SER A 101 4.85 -2.96 -10.61
C SER A 101 4.34 -2.37 -9.30
N TYR A 102 3.83 -3.25 -8.42
CA TYR A 102 3.52 -2.88 -7.04
C TYR A 102 4.75 -2.84 -6.13
N ASP A 103 5.87 -3.44 -6.53
CA ASP A 103 7.16 -3.18 -5.89
C ASP A 103 7.65 -1.82 -6.40
N LEU A 104 7.59 -0.82 -5.52
CA LEU A 104 7.89 0.56 -5.83
C LEU A 104 9.37 0.77 -6.17
N PRO A 105 9.68 1.68 -7.10
CA PRO A 105 11.05 1.94 -7.53
C PRO A 105 11.94 2.44 -6.39
N VAL A 106 13.25 2.27 -6.56
CA VAL A 106 14.28 2.90 -5.71
C VAL A 106 14.73 4.16 -6.44
N GLN A 107 14.86 5.28 -5.73
CA GLN A 107 15.49 6.46 -6.29
C GLN A 107 16.98 6.18 -6.56
N THR A 108 17.35 6.11 -7.84
CA THR A 108 18.74 5.83 -8.28
C THR A 108 19.52 7.10 -8.65
N GLY A 109 18.85 8.25 -8.79
CA GLY A 109 19.43 9.54 -9.17
C GLY A 109 19.39 10.59 -8.05
N ALA A 110 20.25 11.61 -8.16
CA ALA A 110 20.26 12.73 -7.22
C ALA A 110 19.01 13.62 -7.32
N GLU A 111 18.40 13.68 -8.51
CA GLU A 111 17.19 14.47 -8.76
C GLU A 111 15.94 13.59 -8.67
N VAL A 112 14.93 14.10 -7.96
CA VAL A 112 13.59 13.52 -7.91
C VAL A 112 12.86 13.91 -9.19
N GLU A 113 12.32 12.94 -9.92
CA GLU A 113 11.52 13.17 -11.13
C GLU A 113 10.29 14.05 -10.82
N GLU A 114 9.84 14.86 -11.78
CA GLU A 114 8.71 15.79 -11.55
C GLU A 114 7.42 15.08 -11.12
N LYS A 115 7.16 13.88 -11.65
CA LYS A 115 6.02 13.05 -11.25
C LYS A 115 6.05 12.65 -9.77
N HIS A 116 7.24 12.62 -9.15
CA HIS A 116 7.43 12.34 -7.72
C HIS A 116 7.44 13.60 -6.84
N LYS A 117 7.05 14.76 -7.38
CA LYS A 117 6.92 16.03 -6.63
C LYS A 117 5.46 16.45 -6.43
N ASP A 118 4.53 15.75 -7.07
CA ASP A 118 3.11 16.06 -6.98
C ASP A 118 2.45 15.47 -5.73
N THR A 119 1.13 15.60 -5.64
CA THR A 119 0.33 15.09 -4.51
C THR A 119 -0.71 14.07 -4.96
N TYR A 120 -0.37 13.31 -6.00
CA TYR A 120 -1.15 12.20 -6.50
C TYR A 120 -0.48 10.88 -6.12
N LEU A 121 -1.29 9.86 -5.86
CA LEU A 121 -0.84 8.48 -5.69
C LEU A 121 -1.36 7.70 -6.87
N GLN A 122 -0.47 7.33 -7.79
CA GLN A 122 -0.87 6.52 -8.94
C GLN A 122 -1.35 5.13 -8.51
N THR A 123 -2.47 4.68 -9.08
CA THR A 123 -3.05 3.36 -8.81
C THR A 123 -3.25 2.59 -10.11
N LEU A 124 -3.27 1.26 -10.01
CA LEU A 124 -3.52 0.35 -11.14
C LEU A 124 -5.00 -0.02 -11.26
N LEU A 125 -5.88 0.97 -11.17
CA LEU A 125 -7.34 0.80 -11.22
C LEU A 125 -7.95 1.86 -12.12
N TYR A 126 -9.00 1.51 -12.85
CA TYR A 126 -9.84 2.51 -13.50
C TYR A 126 -10.66 3.29 -12.47
N ALA A 127 -11.09 4.50 -12.85
CA ALA A 127 -11.80 5.41 -11.96
C ALA A 127 -13.02 4.80 -11.22
N PRO A 128 -13.90 4.01 -11.87
CA PRO A 128 -15.05 3.42 -11.19
C PRO A 128 -14.66 2.44 -10.07
N ASP A 129 -13.66 1.60 -10.32
CA ASP A 129 -13.17 0.61 -9.35
C ASP A 129 -12.42 1.28 -8.19
N LEU A 130 -11.61 2.29 -8.50
CA LEU A 130 -10.91 3.08 -7.51
C LEU A 130 -11.90 3.79 -6.57
N GLU A 131 -12.88 4.49 -7.14
CA GLU A 131 -13.94 5.19 -6.38
C GLU A 131 -14.74 4.21 -5.51
N ALA A 132 -15.11 3.05 -6.05
CA ALA A 132 -15.85 2.02 -5.29
C ALA A 132 -15.04 1.50 -4.10
N ARG A 133 -13.73 1.27 -4.27
CA ARG A 133 -12.84 0.80 -3.19
C ARG A 133 -12.61 1.88 -2.13
N LEU A 134 -12.29 3.11 -2.54
CA LEU A 134 -12.07 4.22 -1.62
C LEU A 134 -13.34 4.54 -0.82
N ARG A 135 -14.51 4.54 -1.46
CA ARG A 135 -15.80 4.72 -0.78
C ARG A 135 -16.05 3.67 0.30
N LYS A 136 -15.70 2.40 0.02
CA LYS A 136 -15.87 1.31 0.99
C LYS A 136 -14.91 1.46 2.17
N ILE A 137 -13.65 1.78 1.90
CA ILE A 137 -12.63 2.03 2.92
C ILE A 137 -13.05 3.20 3.81
N TYR A 138 -13.44 4.32 3.20
CA TYR A 138 -13.94 5.52 3.89
C TYR A 138 -15.11 5.20 4.82
N ARG A 139 -16.16 4.51 4.32
CA ARG A 139 -17.32 4.15 5.15
C ARG A 139 -16.92 3.30 6.35
N LYS A 140 -16.06 2.30 6.14
CA LYS A 140 -15.60 1.42 7.23
C LYS A 140 -14.77 2.18 8.28
N SER A 141 -13.87 3.06 7.85
CA SER A 141 -13.06 3.85 8.78
C SER A 141 -13.94 4.79 9.60
N GLU A 142 -14.92 5.45 8.98
CA GLU A 142 -15.87 6.32 9.70
C GLU A 142 -16.70 5.55 10.72
N THR A 143 -17.23 4.38 10.34
CA THR A 143 -17.99 3.52 11.26
C THR A 143 -17.14 3.10 12.45
N ALA A 144 -15.90 2.65 12.24
CA ALA A 144 -15.03 2.24 13.33
C ALA A 144 -14.73 3.38 14.32
N ILE A 145 -14.50 4.59 13.80
CA ILE A 145 -14.29 5.79 14.62
C ILE A 145 -15.57 6.15 15.40
N GLN A 146 -16.74 6.08 14.77
CA GLN A 146 -18.02 6.39 15.41
C GLN A 146 -18.41 5.38 16.51
N GLU A 147 -18.18 4.09 16.28
CA GLU A 147 -18.60 3.02 17.18
C GLU A 147 -17.63 2.80 18.35
N SER A 148 -16.33 2.94 18.10
CA SER A 148 -15.28 2.54 19.05
C SER A 148 -14.20 3.59 19.30
N GLY A 149 -14.24 4.73 18.59
CA GLY A 149 -13.17 5.73 18.64
C GLY A 149 -11.82 5.25 18.10
N THR A 150 -11.75 4.04 17.54
CA THR A 150 -10.49 3.40 17.16
C THR A 150 -10.13 3.69 15.71
N ASN A 151 -8.87 4.01 15.47
CA ASN A 151 -8.33 4.07 14.12
C ASN A 151 -8.09 2.67 13.58
N ILE A 152 -8.67 2.36 12.42
CA ILE A 152 -8.43 1.09 11.72
C ILE A 152 -7.75 1.31 10.36
N LEU A 153 -7.52 2.56 9.94
CA LEU A 153 -7.04 2.88 8.60
C LEU A 153 -5.57 3.30 8.63
N TYR A 154 -4.78 2.62 7.81
CA TYR A 154 -3.35 2.80 7.75
C TYR A 154 -2.83 2.79 6.32
N LEU A 155 -1.77 3.55 6.06
CA LEU A 155 -0.95 3.41 4.86
C LEU A 155 0.31 2.63 5.23
N SER A 156 0.41 1.39 4.75
CA SER A 156 1.63 0.60 4.91
C SER A 156 2.59 0.90 3.77
N LEU A 157 3.82 1.27 4.11
CA LEU A 157 4.96 1.47 3.22
C LEU A 157 5.92 0.28 3.42
N GLY A 158 5.65 -0.79 2.70
CA GLY A 158 6.47 -1.98 2.68
C GLY A 158 5.99 -3.09 3.59
N PHE A 159 6.31 -4.31 3.16
CA PHE A 159 5.99 -5.55 3.87
C PHE A 159 7.24 -6.43 3.99
N LEU A 160 7.39 -7.12 5.11
CA LEU A 160 8.30 -8.25 5.21
C LEU A 160 7.62 -9.47 4.59
N GLU A 161 8.19 -10.00 3.52
CA GLU A 161 7.87 -11.34 3.04
C GLU A 161 8.69 -12.35 3.86
N TRP A 162 8.00 -13.16 4.67
CA TRP A 162 8.59 -14.14 5.56
C TRP A 162 7.93 -15.52 5.38
N TYR A 163 8.57 -16.54 5.95
CA TYR A 163 8.17 -17.94 5.85
C TYR A 163 8.25 -18.57 7.25
N GLU A 164 7.29 -19.44 7.56
CA GLU A 164 7.18 -20.13 8.85
C GLU A 164 8.39 -21.03 9.17
N SER A 165 8.97 -21.64 8.15
CA SER A 165 10.12 -22.54 8.26
C SER A 165 11.00 -22.45 7.01
N SER A 166 12.19 -23.06 7.05
CA SER A 166 13.09 -23.15 5.89
C SER A 166 12.48 -23.88 4.70
N ASP A 167 11.56 -24.80 4.98
CA ASP A 167 11.01 -25.75 4.00
C ASP A 167 9.60 -25.38 3.56
N SER A 168 9.00 -24.34 4.16
CA SER A 168 7.70 -23.83 3.76
C SER A 168 7.82 -22.99 2.49
N ASP A 169 6.89 -23.16 1.56
CA ASP A 169 6.69 -22.28 0.41
C ASP A 169 5.52 -21.32 0.57
N VAL A 170 4.87 -21.35 1.74
CA VAL A 170 3.79 -20.43 2.06
C VAL A 170 4.39 -19.09 2.45
N LYS A 171 4.17 -18.09 1.59
CA LYS A 171 4.54 -16.70 1.82
C LYS A 171 3.56 -16.01 2.77
N HIS A 172 4.13 -15.29 3.72
CA HIS A 172 3.42 -14.40 4.63
C HIS A 172 3.93 -12.98 4.45
N PHE A 173 3.05 -12.00 4.62
CA PHE A 173 3.40 -10.59 4.48
C PHE A 173 3.03 -9.85 5.75
N ALA A 174 3.99 -9.21 6.40
CA ALA A 174 3.74 -8.40 7.58
C ALA A 174 4.07 -6.94 7.27
N PRO A 175 3.16 -5.97 7.53
CA PRO A 175 3.47 -4.56 7.31
C PRO A 175 4.61 -4.12 8.24
N ILE A 176 5.59 -3.40 7.70
CA ILE A 176 6.82 -3.04 8.45
C ILE A 176 6.94 -1.54 8.76
N PHE A 177 6.41 -0.67 7.92
CA PHE A 177 6.36 0.77 8.17
C PHE A 177 4.92 1.24 7.92
N THR A 178 4.21 1.68 8.96
CA THR A 178 2.74 1.82 8.89
C THR A 178 2.30 3.15 9.46
N LEU A 179 1.81 4.02 8.57
CA LEU A 179 1.37 5.38 8.88
C LEU A 179 -0.12 5.37 9.26
N PRO A 180 -0.53 5.95 10.40
CA PRO A 180 -1.93 6.18 10.70
C PRO A 180 -2.46 7.31 9.81
N VAL A 181 -3.53 7.04 9.06
CA VAL A 181 -4.04 7.97 8.05
C VAL A 181 -5.53 8.18 8.18
N ASN A 182 -6.00 9.31 7.65
CA ASN A 182 -7.40 9.62 7.52
C ASN A 182 -7.75 9.76 6.04
N LEU A 183 -8.88 9.20 5.64
CA LEU A 183 -9.43 9.37 4.29
C LEU A 183 -10.61 10.33 4.36
N LYS A 184 -10.52 11.47 3.68
CA LYS A 184 -11.60 12.46 3.61
C LYS A 184 -12.21 12.45 2.21
N ARG A 185 -13.52 12.62 2.13
CA ARG A 185 -14.20 12.83 0.85
C ARG A 185 -14.19 14.31 0.50
N ASN A 186 -13.60 14.66 -0.63
CA ASN A 186 -13.68 15.99 -1.22
C ASN A 186 -14.78 16.00 -2.31
N LYS A 187 -15.78 16.87 -2.14
CA LYS A 187 -16.91 16.99 -3.09
C LYS A 187 -16.53 17.75 -4.36
N PHE A 188 -15.47 18.55 -4.31
CA PHE A 188 -14.91 19.26 -5.45
C PHE A 188 -13.72 18.43 -5.92
N GLY A 189 -13.97 17.49 -6.83
CA GLY A 189 -12.91 16.64 -7.37
C GLY A 189 -11.70 17.48 -7.73
N ARG A 190 -10.51 17.07 -7.29
CA ARG A 190 -9.28 17.72 -7.75
C ARG A 190 -9.18 17.46 -9.25
N GLY A 191 -8.85 18.48 -10.05
CA GLY A 191 -8.73 18.36 -11.50
C GLY A 191 -7.79 17.21 -11.93
N ASN A 192 -7.69 16.98 -13.24
CA ASN A 192 -6.85 15.93 -13.84
C ASN A 192 -7.30 14.47 -13.57
N GLY A 193 -8.60 14.25 -13.32
CA GLY A 193 -9.16 12.90 -13.20
C GLY A 193 -8.88 12.19 -11.88
N ALA A 194 -8.37 12.90 -10.87
CA ALA A 194 -8.13 12.36 -9.54
C ALA A 194 -9.44 11.97 -8.83
N SER A 195 -9.35 10.99 -7.93
CA SER A 195 -10.49 10.57 -7.11
C SER A 195 -10.98 11.69 -6.19
N GLY A 196 -12.25 11.63 -5.79
CA GLY A 196 -12.84 12.56 -4.81
C GLY A 196 -12.43 12.27 -3.36
N TYR A 197 -11.29 11.61 -3.13
CA TYR A 197 -10.78 11.32 -1.79
C TYR A 197 -9.39 11.88 -1.58
N GLU A 198 -9.15 12.31 -0.34
CA GLU A 198 -7.88 12.83 0.12
C GLU A 198 -7.37 12.04 1.32
N LEU A 199 -6.11 11.63 1.24
CA LEU A 199 -5.40 10.95 2.30
C LEU A 199 -4.55 11.96 3.08
N THR A 200 -4.71 12.00 4.39
CA THR A 200 -3.90 12.83 5.29
C THR A 200 -3.31 11.98 6.40
N LEU A 201 -2.12 12.34 6.89
CA LEU A 201 -1.55 11.73 8.09
C LEU A 201 -2.39 12.12 9.32
N LYS A 202 -2.59 11.19 10.25
CA LYS A 202 -3.14 11.50 11.57
C LYS A 202 -2.04 11.98 12.50
N ASP A 203 -2.42 12.78 13.49
CA ASP A 203 -1.52 13.21 14.57
C ASP A 203 -1.37 12.08 15.61
N GLU A 204 -0.91 10.93 15.15
CA GLU A 204 -0.72 9.70 15.89
C GLU A 204 0.67 9.13 15.56
N SER A 205 1.29 8.44 16.53
CA SER A 205 2.56 7.76 16.28
C SER A 205 2.42 6.63 15.26
N LEU A 206 3.53 6.29 14.60
CA LEU A 206 3.56 5.19 13.64
C LEU A 206 3.13 3.88 14.31
N LEU A 207 2.34 3.08 13.59
CA LEU A 207 1.92 1.79 14.10
C LEU A 207 3.11 0.84 14.10
N THR A 208 3.61 0.56 15.30
CA THR A 208 4.62 -0.48 15.51
C THR A 208 3.95 -1.84 15.51
N ASN A 209 4.40 -2.73 14.62
CA ASN A 209 3.87 -4.08 14.50
C ASN A 209 4.41 -4.99 15.63
N ILE A 210 3.79 -4.90 16.80
CA ILE A 210 4.18 -5.66 18.00
C ILE A 210 4.08 -7.17 17.74
N THR A 211 3.03 -7.61 17.04
CA THR A 211 2.84 -9.02 16.70
C THR A 211 4.00 -9.55 15.86
N LEU A 212 4.45 -8.79 14.85
CA LEU A 212 5.64 -9.14 14.07
C LEU A 212 6.90 -9.16 14.92
N ARG A 213 7.07 -8.20 15.83
CA ARG A 213 8.22 -8.19 16.75
C ARG A 213 8.30 -9.47 17.59
N GLU A 214 7.19 -9.89 18.20
CA GLU A 214 7.13 -11.14 18.96
C GLU A 214 7.36 -12.36 18.06
N LYS A 215 6.81 -12.37 16.84
CA LYS A 215 7.05 -13.44 15.88
C LYS A 215 8.51 -13.53 15.45
N LEU A 216 9.18 -12.41 15.25
CA LEU A 216 10.60 -12.37 14.92
C LEU A 216 11.47 -12.84 16.08
N ALA A 217 11.09 -12.52 17.33
CA ALA A 217 11.80 -13.00 18.51
C ALA A 217 11.82 -14.53 18.60
N SER A 218 10.76 -15.22 18.13
CA SER A 218 10.77 -16.70 18.04
C SER A 218 11.77 -17.27 17.02
N PHE A 219 12.35 -16.42 16.18
CA PHE A 219 13.42 -16.76 15.23
C PHE A 219 14.79 -16.19 15.66
N ASP A 220 14.91 -15.72 16.91
CA ASP A 220 16.08 -15.02 17.44
C ASP A 220 16.42 -13.73 16.67
N LEU A 221 15.40 -13.06 16.12
CA LEU A 221 15.52 -11.82 15.37
C LEU A 221 14.82 -10.69 16.10
N ASN A 222 15.40 -9.49 16.05
CA ASN A 222 14.83 -8.29 16.66
C ASN A 222 14.30 -7.35 15.58
N LEU A 223 13.03 -6.95 15.71
CA LEU A 223 12.48 -5.88 14.89
C LEU A 223 13.07 -4.54 15.37
N PRO A 224 13.79 -3.80 14.51
CA PRO A 224 14.33 -2.48 14.87
C PRO A 224 13.21 -1.51 15.24
N GLU A 225 13.46 -0.62 16.19
CA GLU A 225 12.51 0.44 16.52
C GLU A 225 12.45 1.51 15.41
N ILE A 226 11.25 2.07 15.21
CA ILE A 226 11.03 3.22 14.34
C ILE A 226 11.10 4.47 15.22
N LYS A 227 12.05 5.35 14.91
CA LYS A 227 12.20 6.67 15.55
C LYS A 227 11.51 7.74 14.72
N ASP A 228 11.20 8.89 15.29
CA ASP A 228 10.49 9.98 14.62
C ASP A 228 11.19 10.44 13.32
N GLU A 229 12.52 10.44 13.29
CA GLU A 229 13.32 10.82 12.11
C GLU A 229 13.52 9.68 11.11
N THR A 230 12.93 8.51 11.33
CA THR A 230 13.18 7.33 10.49
C THR A 230 12.38 7.40 9.19
N THR A 231 13.07 7.48 8.05
CA THR A 231 12.44 7.35 6.74
C THR A 231 12.15 5.88 6.39
N PRO A 232 11.16 5.58 5.54
CA PRO A 232 10.91 4.24 5.03
C PRO A 232 12.16 3.54 4.48
N GLU A 233 12.92 4.17 3.60
CA GLU A 233 14.15 3.59 3.04
C GLU A 233 15.23 3.39 4.10
N GLY A 234 15.37 4.34 5.03
CA GLY A 234 16.26 4.20 6.18
C GLY A 234 15.89 2.98 7.03
N TYR A 235 14.59 2.74 7.22
CA TYR A 235 14.09 1.57 7.94
C TYR A 235 14.31 0.27 7.17
N PHE A 236 14.08 0.26 5.84
CA PHE A 236 14.35 -0.89 4.98
C PHE A 236 15.83 -1.30 5.03
N LYS A 237 16.75 -0.33 5.06
CA LYS A 237 18.19 -0.60 5.26
C LYS A 237 18.47 -1.27 6.61
N LYS A 238 17.86 -0.79 7.69
CA LYS A 238 17.98 -1.41 9.02
C LYS A 238 17.47 -2.86 9.02
N ILE A 239 16.27 -3.10 8.47
CA ILE A 239 15.69 -4.44 8.35
C ILE A 239 16.56 -5.38 7.51
N ASN A 240 17.15 -4.89 6.42
CA ASN A 240 18.09 -5.67 5.61
C ASN A 240 19.30 -6.13 6.44
N GLN A 241 19.85 -5.25 7.26
CA GLN A 241 21.03 -5.51 8.09
C GLN A 241 20.74 -6.46 9.26
N THR A 242 19.58 -6.30 9.92
CA THR A 242 19.27 -7.03 11.17
C THR A 242 18.45 -8.30 10.97
N ILE A 243 17.67 -8.42 9.89
CA ILE A 243 16.74 -9.53 9.66
C ILE A 243 17.14 -10.31 8.40
N ILE A 244 17.13 -9.66 7.23
CA ILE A 244 17.24 -10.37 5.94
C ILE A 244 18.61 -11.03 5.78
N ARG A 245 19.68 -10.40 6.25
CA ARG A 245 21.03 -10.98 6.25
C ARG A 245 21.09 -12.38 6.91
N HIS A 246 20.20 -12.64 7.88
CA HIS A 246 20.12 -13.92 8.60
C HIS A 246 19.05 -14.87 8.03
N LYS A 247 18.23 -14.41 7.08
CA LYS A 247 17.11 -15.17 6.47
C LYS A 247 17.11 -14.98 4.94
N PRO A 248 17.92 -15.74 4.18
CA PRO A 248 18.17 -15.48 2.77
C PRO A 248 16.92 -15.63 1.85
N ARG A 249 15.90 -16.38 2.28
CA ARG A 249 14.62 -16.49 1.55
C ARG A 249 13.67 -15.32 1.80
N TRP A 250 13.87 -14.57 2.87
CA TRP A 250 13.00 -13.46 3.25
C TRP A 250 13.41 -12.20 2.49
N ARG A 251 12.45 -11.30 2.27
CA ARG A 251 12.71 -10.04 1.54
C ARG A 251 11.77 -8.95 1.97
N ILE A 252 12.19 -7.70 1.80
CA ILE A 252 11.30 -6.55 1.86
C ILE A 252 10.58 -6.46 0.51
N ARG A 253 9.27 -6.30 0.56
CA ARG A 253 8.45 -5.91 -0.59
C ARG A 253 8.14 -4.43 -0.43
N ARG A 254 8.60 -3.61 -1.37
CA ARG A 254 8.48 -2.15 -1.34
C ARG A 254 7.09 -1.71 -1.80
N GLN A 255 6.04 -2.28 -1.22
CA GLN A 255 4.66 -2.05 -1.65
C GLN A 255 4.02 -0.97 -0.78
N ALA A 256 3.40 0.04 -1.38
CA ALA A 256 2.54 0.98 -0.66
C ALA A 256 1.07 0.57 -0.79
N SER A 257 0.38 0.44 0.34
CA SER A 257 -1.01 -0.01 0.36
C SER A 257 -1.80 0.67 1.47
N LEU A 258 -2.95 1.23 1.09
CA LEU A 258 -3.98 1.68 2.01
C LEU A 258 -4.74 0.45 2.53
N ILE A 259 -4.54 0.13 3.81
CA ILE A 259 -4.98 -1.09 4.45
C ILE A 259 -5.84 -0.81 5.68
N MET A 260 -6.71 -1.75 6.03
CA MET A 260 -7.41 -1.77 7.31
C MET A 260 -6.82 -2.87 8.18
N LEU A 261 -6.49 -2.54 9.44
CA LEU A 261 -5.89 -3.44 10.43
C LEU A 261 -6.78 -3.58 11.66
#